data_AF-A0A3N5UQA6-F1
#
_entry.id   AF-A0A3N5UQA6-F1
#
_cell.length_a   1.000
_cell.length_b   1.000
_cell.length_c   1.000
_cell.angle_alpha   90.00
_cell.angle_beta   90.00
_cell.angle_gamma   90.00
#
_symmetry.space_group_name_H-M   'P 1'
#
loop_
_entity.id
_entity.type
_entity.pdbx_description
1 polymer ?
#
loop_
_entity_poly.entity_id
_entity_poly.type
_entity_poly.pdbx_seq_one_letter_code
_entity_poly.pdbx_strand_id
1 'polypeptide(L)'
;MDDKDRFIKAYHDFRNSVDLNKSGVLPDLENLVWYILMGVPPVPADQESAEDAPAEAIEQRVSILKAVFVEANRNQNEEFIDEGLRRYDQAGKMAKALLKENSRDTVIQG
;
A
#
# COMPACT_ATOMS: atom_id res chain seq x y z
N MET A 1 11.29 17.25 10.66
CA MET A 1 11.70 15.90 10.22
C MET A 1 11.36 15.85 8.75
N ASP A 2 12.30 15.48 7.89
CA ASP A 2 12.09 15.51 6.43
C ASP A 2 11.06 14.45 6.00
N ASP A 3 10.32 14.69 4.92
CA ASP A 3 9.27 13.76 4.45
C ASP A 3 9.85 12.40 4.07
N LYS A 4 11.06 12.43 3.52
CA LYS A 4 11.87 11.24 3.25
C LYS A 4 12.15 10.45 4.53
N ASP A 5 12.55 11.11 5.62
CA ASP A 5 12.84 10.42 6.89
C ASP A 5 11.57 9.77 7.46
N ARG A 6 10.41 10.45 7.34
CA ARG A 6 9.12 9.90 7.77
C ARG A 6 8.73 8.67 6.96
N PHE A 7 8.92 8.70 5.64
CA PHE A 7 8.64 7.58 4.76
C PHE A 7 9.59 6.38 5.01
N ILE A 8 10.89 6.63 5.15
CA ILE A 8 11.88 5.59 5.45
C ILE A 8 11.58 4.95 6.82
N LYS A 9 11.17 5.74 7.80
CA LYS A 9 10.72 5.22 9.10
C LYS A 9 9.49 4.32 8.95
N ALA A 10 8.47 4.74 8.20
CA ALA A 10 7.27 3.94 7.96
C ALA A 10 7.60 2.60 7.28
N TYR A 11 8.52 2.61 6.30
CA TYR A 11 9.03 1.38 5.69
C TYR A 11 9.68 0.46 6.73
N HIS A 12 10.62 0.96 7.54
CA HIS A 12 11.30 0.12 8.53
C HIS A 12 10.35 -0.41 9.62
N ASP A 13 9.43 0.42 10.11
CA ASP A 13 8.45 0.02 11.11
C ASP A 13 7.58 -1.13 10.58
N PHE A 14 7.06 -1.00 9.35
CA PHE A 14 6.26 -2.05 8.74
C PHE A 14 7.08 -3.31 8.43
N ARG A 15 8.27 -3.16 7.83
CA ARG A 15 9.17 -4.26 7.51
C ARG A 15 9.55 -5.08 8.74
N ASN A 16 9.76 -4.43 9.89
CA ASN A 16 10.05 -5.10 11.16
C ASN A 16 8.83 -5.80 11.78
N SER A 17 7.61 -5.43 11.36
CA SER A 17 6.38 -6.11 11.79
C SER A 17 6.04 -7.36 10.99
N VAL A 18 6.69 -7.56 9.83
CA VAL A 18 6.44 -8.69 8.92
C VAL A 18 7.46 -9.80 9.15
N ASP A 19 6.98 -11.04 9.20
CA ASP A 19 7.84 -12.23 9.23
C ASP A 19 8.34 -12.56 7.82
N LEU A 20 9.55 -12.11 7.51
CA LEU A 20 10.20 -12.32 6.21
C LEU A 20 10.59 -13.80 5.95
N ASN A 21 10.45 -14.70 6.94
CA ASN A 21 10.68 -16.12 6.72
C ASN A 21 9.47 -16.81 6.07
N LYS A 22 8.30 -16.15 6.04
CA LYS A 22 7.12 -16.61 5.33
C LYS A 22 7.15 -16.07 3.91
N SER A 23 7.51 -16.93 2.96
CA SER A 23 7.62 -16.61 1.53
C SER A 23 6.81 -17.59 0.67
N GLY A 24 6.64 -17.28 -0.62
CA GLY A 24 6.01 -18.19 -1.59
C GLY A 24 4.48 -18.12 -1.64
N VAL A 25 3.86 -17.11 -1.01
CA VAL A 25 2.42 -16.87 -1.10
C VAL A 25 2.18 -15.56 -1.83
N LEU A 26 1.41 -15.62 -2.92
CA LEU A 26 0.92 -14.42 -3.59
C LEU A 26 -0.18 -13.78 -2.75
N PRO A 27 -0.17 -12.45 -2.63
CA PRO A 27 -1.22 -11.77 -1.89
C PRO A 27 -2.56 -11.91 -2.62
N ASP A 28 -3.62 -12.06 -1.84
CA ASP A 28 -4.99 -12.00 -2.35
C ASP A 28 -5.38 -10.54 -2.63
N LEU A 29 -5.99 -10.31 -3.79
CA LEU A 29 -6.25 -8.96 -4.28
C LEU A 29 -7.28 -8.22 -3.44
N GLU A 30 -8.37 -8.88 -3.06
CA GLU A 30 -9.46 -8.25 -2.27
C GLU A 30 -8.97 -7.87 -0.88
N ASN A 31 -8.23 -8.78 -0.24
CA ASN A 31 -7.59 -8.51 1.04
C ASN A 31 -6.61 -7.34 0.95
N LEU A 32 -5.79 -7.26 -0.11
CA LEU A 32 -4.87 -6.13 -0.30
C LEU A 32 -5.60 -4.79 -0.41
N VAL A 33 -6.68 -4.73 -1.20
CA VAL A 33 -7.49 -3.51 -1.32
C VAL A 33 -8.01 -3.10 0.06
N TRP A 34 -8.52 -4.06 0.84
CA TRP A 34 -9.03 -3.79 2.17
C TRP A 34 -7.93 -3.28 3.13
N TYR A 35 -6.76 -3.93 3.17
CA TYR A 35 -5.64 -3.46 4.00
C TYR A 35 -5.18 -2.05 3.64
N ILE A 36 -5.11 -1.73 2.34
CA ILE A 36 -4.73 -0.40 1.86
C ILE A 36 -5.75 0.65 2.34
N LEU A 37 -7.04 0.37 2.21
CA LEU A 37 -8.12 1.29 2.63
C LEU A 37 -8.23 1.44 4.15
N MET A 38 -7.91 0.38 4.90
CA MET A 38 -7.81 0.41 6.37
C MET A 38 -6.61 1.20 6.88
N GLY A 39 -5.72 1.61 5.98
CA GLY A 39 -4.58 2.43 6.30
C GLY A 39 -3.35 1.65 6.77
N VAL A 40 -3.18 0.41 6.28
CA VAL A 40 -2.07 -0.47 6.65
C VAL A 40 -1.12 -0.67 5.46
N PRO A 41 0.19 -0.37 5.60
CA PRO A 41 0.83 0.27 6.75
C PRO A 41 0.44 1.75 6.93
N PRO A 42 0.59 2.31 8.14
CA PRO A 42 0.52 3.75 8.34
C PRO A 42 1.62 4.45 7.53
N VAL A 43 1.29 5.57 6.88
CA VAL A 43 2.23 6.32 6.04
C VAL A 43 2.18 7.83 6.33
N PRO A 44 3.23 8.60 6.00
CA PRO A 44 3.27 10.03 6.26
C PRO A 44 2.05 10.81 5.76
N ALA A 45 1.55 10.49 4.56
CA ALA A 45 0.41 11.17 3.96
C ALA A 45 -0.91 10.98 4.75
N ASP A 46 -0.98 10.06 5.70
CA ASP A 46 -2.16 9.90 6.59
C ASP A 46 -2.37 11.08 7.53
N GLN A 47 -1.32 11.85 7.78
CA GLN A 47 -1.35 13.00 8.69
C GLN A 47 -1.53 14.32 7.93
N GLU A 48 -1.62 14.26 6.60
CA GLU A 48 -1.73 15.44 5.77
C GLU A 48 -3.18 15.83 5.55
N SER A 49 -3.44 17.14 5.53
CA SER A 49 -4.79 17.70 5.35
C SER A 49 -5.09 18.10 3.92
N ALA A 50 -4.19 17.83 2.98
CA ALA A 50 -4.38 18.14 1.57
C ALA A 50 -5.50 17.26 0.98
N GLU A 51 -6.22 17.78 -0.01
CA GLU A 51 -7.31 17.05 -0.68
C GLU A 51 -6.81 15.75 -1.33
N ASP A 52 -5.59 15.77 -1.88
CA ASP A 52 -4.94 14.61 -2.50
C ASP A 52 -4.25 13.67 -1.49
N ALA A 53 -4.18 14.03 -0.20
CA ALA A 53 -3.46 13.26 0.82
C ALA A 53 -3.92 11.79 0.91
N PRO A 54 -5.23 11.45 0.85
CA PRO A 54 -5.65 10.05 0.88
C PRO A 54 -5.20 9.25 -0.35
N ALA A 55 -5.15 9.88 -1.52
CA ALA A 55 -4.68 9.24 -2.75
C ALA A 55 -3.16 9.02 -2.71
N GLU A 56 -2.41 9.98 -2.19
CA GLU A 56 -0.96 9.87 -1.95
C GLU A 56 -0.66 8.80 -0.90
N ALA A 57 -1.45 8.73 0.17
CA ALA A 57 -1.28 7.71 1.20
C ALA A 57 -1.44 6.29 0.63
N ILE A 58 -2.33 6.09 -0.35
CA ILE A 58 -2.43 4.81 -1.06
C ILE A 58 -1.15 4.52 -1.85
N GLU A 59 -0.55 5.51 -2.51
CA GLU A 59 0.71 5.33 -3.26
C GLU A 59 1.89 4.97 -2.36
N GLN A 60 2.03 5.69 -1.24
CA GLN A 60 3.07 5.44 -0.26
C GLN A 60 2.94 4.02 0.31
N ARG A 61 1.72 3.58 0.64
CA ARG A 61 1.46 2.21 1.13
C ARG A 61 1.82 1.14 0.13
N VAL A 62 1.35 1.29 -1.11
CA VAL A 62 1.64 0.33 -2.19
C VAL A 62 3.16 0.21 -2.38
N SER A 63 3.89 1.32 -2.31
CA SER A 63 5.34 1.33 -2.42
C SER A 63 6.03 0.53 -1.30
N ILE A 64 5.62 0.73 -0.05
CA ILE A 64 6.14 -0.01 1.10
C ILE A 64 5.80 -1.49 1.01
N LEU A 65 4.54 -1.83 0.68
CA LEU A 65 4.07 -3.20 0.55
C LEU A 65 4.84 -3.96 -0.54
N LYS A 66 5.06 -3.34 -1.71
CA LYS A 66 5.86 -3.90 -2.80
C LYS A 66 7.30 -4.16 -2.37
N ALA A 67 7.92 -3.20 -1.68
CA ALA A 67 9.30 -3.34 -1.20
C ALA A 67 9.46 -4.52 -0.23
N VAL A 68 8.56 -4.64 0.76
CA VAL A 68 8.57 -5.74 1.72
C VAL A 68 8.26 -7.08 1.05
N PHE A 69 7.35 -7.12 0.07
CA PHE A 69 7.05 -8.32 -0.68
C PHE A 69 8.28 -8.85 -1.45
N VAL A 70 9.01 -7.96 -2.14
CA VAL A 70 10.25 -8.33 -2.84
C VAL A 70 11.30 -8.82 -1.86
N GLU A 71 11.45 -8.18 -0.71
CA GLU A 71 12.41 -8.59 0.31
C GLU A 71 12.08 -10.00 0.87
N ALA A 72 10.81 -10.25 1.21
CA ALA A 72 10.33 -11.53 1.70
C ALA A 72 10.46 -12.65 0.67
N ASN A 73 10.36 -12.32 -0.62
CA ASN A 73 10.33 -13.30 -1.71
C ASN A 73 11.59 -13.27 -2.59
N ARG A 74 12.69 -12.66 -2.14
CA ARG A 74 13.93 -12.50 -2.93
C ARG A 74 14.52 -13.81 -3.51
N ASN A 75 14.13 -14.96 -2.95
CA ASN A 75 14.57 -16.29 -3.38
C ASN A 75 13.59 -16.95 -4.37
N GLN A 76 12.46 -16.32 -4.68
CA GLN A 76 11.47 -16.80 -5.64
C GLN A 76 11.89 -16.44 -7.07
N ASN A 77 11.23 -17.04 -8.06
CA ASN A 77 11.50 -16.73 -9.47
C ASN A 77 10.95 -15.34 -9.88
N GLU A 78 11.48 -14.80 -10.97
CA GLU A 78 11.12 -13.47 -11.49
C GLU A 78 9.62 -13.36 -11.81
N GLU A 79 9.03 -14.40 -12.43
CA GLU A 79 7.61 -14.43 -12.77
C GLU A 79 6.69 -14.29 -11.55
N PHE A 80 7.05 -14.95 -10.43
CA PHE A 80 6.34 -14.84 -9.16
C PHE A 80 6.43 -13.44 -8.58
N ILE A 81 7.63 -12.83 -8.64
CA ILE A 81 7.82 -11.46 -8.17
C ILE A 81 6.99 -10.49 -9.00
N ASP A 82 7.07 -10.59 -10.31
CA ASP A 82 6.32 -9.75 -11.23
C ASP A 82 4.81 -9.86 -11.03
N GLU A 83 4.31 -11.09 -10.84
CA GLU A 83 2.90 -11.32 -10.57
C GLU A 83 2.46 -10.69 -9.24
N GLY A 84 3.26 -10.84 -8.18
CA GLY A 84 2.98 -10.18 -6.91
C GLY A 84 2.96 -8.66 -7.04
N LEU A 85 3.93 -8.07 -7.75
CA LEU A 85 3.99 -6.62 -7.98
C LEU A 85 2.79 -6.11 -8.78
N ARG A 86 2.33 -6.86 -9.80
CA ARG A 86 1.11 -6.52 -10.55
C ARG A 86 -0.12 -6.49 -9.65
N ARG A 87 -0.25 -7.42 -8.71
CA ARG A 87 -1.37 -7.44 -7.75
C ARG A 87 -1.37 -6.23 -6.83
N TYR A 88 -0.22 -5.80 -6.32
CA TYR A 88 -0.13 -4.57 -5.54
C TYR A 88 -0.50 -3.33 -6.36
N ASP A 89 -0.05 -3.24 -7.61
CA ASP A 89 -0.42 -2.14 -8.51
C ASP A 89 -1.92 -2.11 -8.81
N GLN A 90 -2.53 -3.28 -9.01
CA GLN A 90 -3.97 -3.41 -9.21
C GLN A 90 -4.75 -3.03 -7.95
N ALA A 91 -4.33 -3.50 -6.77
CA ALA A 91 -4.95 -3.15 -5.50
C ALA A 91 -4.92 -1.64 -5.25
N GLY A 92 -3.78 -0.99 -5.52
CA GLY A 92 -3.66 0.47 -5.41
C GLY A 92 -4.60 1.22 -6.35
N LYS A 93 -4.76 0.77 -7.59
CA LYS A 93 -5.72 1.35 -8.55
C LYS A 93 -7.17 1.19 -8.07
N MET A 94 -7.53 0.00 -7.59
CA MET A 94 -8.87 -0.28 -7.07
C MET A 94 -9.19 0.55 -5.82
N ALA A 95 -8.26 0.62 -4.87
CA ALA A 95 -8.42 1.45 -3.67
C ALA A 95 -8.63 2.94 -4.01
N LYS A 96 -7.86 3.48 -4.97
CA LYS A 96 -8.07 4.86 -5.45
C LYS A 96 -9.40 5.06 -6.17
N ALA A 97 -9.87 4.07 -6.92
CA ALA A 97 -11.17 4.14 -7.59
C ALA A 97 -12.31 4.21 -6.56
N LEU A 98 -12.29 3.32 -5.56
CA LEU A 98 -13.26 3.28 -4.47
C LEU A 98 -13.25 4.58 -3.64
N LEU A 99 -12.06 5.13 -3.38
CA LEU A 99 -11.92 6.43 -2.71
C LEU A 99 -12.63 7.54 -3.49
N LYS A 100 -12.43 7.60 -4.81
CA LYS A 100 -13.07 8.61 -5.69
C LYS A 100 -14.59 8.45 -5.79
N GLU A 101 -15.09 7.21 -5.79
CA GLU A 101 -16.54 6.93 -5.77
C GLU A 101 -17.16 7.46 -4.47
N ASN A 102 -16.55 7.19 -3.32
CA ASN A 102 -17.04 7.66 -2.03
C ASN A 102 -17.04 9.20 -1.92
N SER A 103 -16.01 9.87 -2.44
CA SER A 103 -15.98 11.33 -2.51
C SER A 103 -17.12 11.91 -3.37
N ARG A 104 -17.53 11.22 -4.44
CA ARG A 104 -18.65 11.67 -5.30
C ARG A 104 -20.00 11.52 -4.62
N ASP A 105 -20.23 10.42 -3.90
CA ASP A 105 -21.48 10.19 -3.18
C ASP A 105 -21.69 11.19 -2.03
N THR A 106 -20.60 11.62 -1.40
CA THR A 106 -20.63 12.65 -0.34
C THR A 106 -21.03 14.03 -0.89
N VAL A 107 -20.69 14.34 -2.14
CA VAL A 107 -21.02 15.63 -2.79
C VAL A 107 -22.47 15.68 -3.29
N ILE A 108 -23.09 14.55 -3.61
CA ILE A 108 -24.47 14.51 -4.14
C ILE A 108 -25.53 14.56 -3.01
N GLN A 109 -25.15 14.28 -1.76
CA GLN A 109 -26.06 14.32 -0.60
C GLN A 109 -25.91 15.58 0.28
N GLY A 110 -25.14 16.59 -0.16
CA GLY A 110 -24.90 17.86 0.56
C GLY A 110 -25.72 19.04 0.06
#